data_AF-A0A0C2F7T8-F1
#
_entry.id   AF-A0A0C2F7T8-F1
#
_cell.length_a   1.000
_cell.length_b   1.000
_cell.length_c   1.000
_cell.angle_alpha   90.00
_cell.angle_beta   90.00
_cell.angle_gamma   90.00
#
_symmetry.space_group_name_H-M   'P 1'
#
loop_
_entity.id
_entity.type
_entity.pdbx_description
1 polymer ?
#
loop_
_entity_poly.entity_id
_entity_poly.type
_entity_poly.pdbx_seq_one_letter_code
_entity_poly.pdbx_strand_id
1 'polypeptide(L)'
;NTHSLKMPEFSNLLLDIEGTVTSISFVKDTLFPCAYEAVEDFVREHFDDAPVAKIIGDLRQVSEEESKSDSNIRVVRESKEECVEDITHNVRHWIDIDKK
;
A
#
# COMPACT_ATOMS: atom_id res chain seq x y z
N ASN A 1 45.02 28.51 -6.18
CA ASN A 1 44.93 27.07 -6.44
C ASN A 1 43.51 26.58 -6.20
N THR A 2 42.67 26.66 -7.23
CA THR A 2 41.36 25.99 -7.25
C THR A 2 41.61 24.53 -7.66
N HIS A 3 41.66 23.63 -6.69
CA HIS A 3 41.60 22.20 -6.97
C HIS A 3 40.17 21.86 -7.40
N SER A 4 39.96 21.75 -8.71
CA SER A 4 38.75 21.16 -9.27
C SER A 4 38.76 19.67 -8.94
N LEU A 5 37.88 19.23 -8.04
CA LEU A 5 37.64 17.82 -7.78
C LEU A 5 37.17 17.17 -9.08
N LYS A 6 37.98 16.24 -9.61
CA LYS A 6 37.62 15.44 -10.78
C LYS A 6 36.54 14.47 -10.32
N MET A 7 35.28 14.68 -10.74
CA MET A 7 34.21 13.76 -10.38
C MET A 7 34.48 12.38 -10.99
N PRO A 8 34.33 11.29 -10.22
CA PRO A 8 34.49 9.94 -10.74
C PRO A 8 33.50 9.67 -11.89
N GLU A 9 33.99 9.04 -12.97
CA GLU A 9 33.13 8.55 -14.04
C GLU A 9 32.41 7.28 -13.58
N PHE A 10 31.09 7.36 -13.45
CA PHE A 10 30.24 6.20 -13.20
C PHE A 10 29.53 5.80 -14.49
N SER A 11 29.49 4.50 -14.78
CA SER A 11 28.74 3.97 -15.94
C SER A 11 27.26 3.72 -15.64
N ASN A 12 26.90 3.61 -14.36
CA ASN A 12 25.54 3.29 -13.90
C ASN A 12 25.27 4.00 -12.56
N LEU A 13 24.00 4.37 -12.33
CA LEU A 13 23.53 5.02 -11.12
C LEU A 13 22.31 4.25 -10.59
N LEU A 14 22.36 3.84 -9.32
CA LEU A 14 21.23 3.24 -8.61
C LEU A 14 20.69 4.27 -7.63
N LEU A 15 19.40 4.57 -7.71
CA LEU A 15 18.73 5.56 -6.86
C LEU A 15 17.65 4.88 -6.05
N ASP A 16 17.63 5.20 -4.76
CA ASP A 16 16.52 4.89 -3.88
C ASP A 16 15.36 5.89 -4.11
N ILE A 17 14.14 5.53 -3.70
CA ILE A 17 12.93 6.32 -3.94
C ILE A 17 12.65 7.27 -2.77
N GLU A 18 12.33 6.70 -1.61
CA GLU A 18 11.85 7.45 -0.45
C GLU A 18 13.01 8.19 0.25
N GLY A 19 12.91 9.52 0.35
CA GLY A 19 13.97 10.35 0.94
C GLY A 19 15.20 10.57 0.07
N THR A 20 15.24 10.00 -1.14
CA THR A 20 16.34 10.20 -2.10
C THR A 20 15.87 10.90 -3.37
N VAL A 21 14.95 10.32 -4.15
CA VAL A 21 14.38 11.00 -5.34
C VAL A 21 12.98 11.57 -5.13
N THR A 22 12.27 11.10 -4.10
CA THR A 22 10.94 11.60 -3.71
C THR A 22 10.94 11.90 -2.22
N SER A 23 10.21 12.94 -1.80
CA SER A 23 10.13 13.26 -0.37
C SER A 23 9.40 12.14 0.38
N ILE A 24 9.94 11.78 1.55
CA ILE A 24 9.30 10.90 2.54
C ILE A 24 7.85 11.35 2.82
N SER A 25 7.64 12.67 2.84
CA SER A 25 6.32 13.27 3.03
C SER A 25 5.31 12.94 1.95
N PHE A 26 5.71 12.68 0.70
CA PHE A 26 4.74 12.34 -0.35
C PHE A 26 4.04 11.01 -0.06
N VAL A 27 4.79 10.00 0.40
CA VAL A 27 4.22 8.70 0.75
C VAL A 27 3.28 8.83 1.95
N LYS A 28 3.77 9.46 3.02
CA LYS A 28 3.03 9.57 4.29
C LYS A 28 1.84 10.52 4.25
N ASP A 29 2.00 11.67 3.60
CA ASP A 29 1.06 12.78 3.67
C ASP A 29 0.19 12.91 2.41
N THR A 30 0.46 12.14 1.35
CA THR A 30 -0.33 12.20 0.10
C THR A 30 -0.77 10.82 -0.37
N LEU A 31 0.14 9.88 -0.58
CA LEU A 31 -0.20 8.58 -1.15
C LEU A 31 -1.07 7.75 -0.20
N PHE A 32 -0.68 7.60 1.06
CA PHE A 32 -1.47 6.86 2.03
C PHE A 32 -2.84 7.49 2.31
N PRO A 33 -2.98 8.82 2.55
CA PRO A 33 -4.29 9.45 2.69
C PRO A 33 -5.21 9.21 1.48
N CYS A 34 -4.68 9.31 0.26
CA CYS A 34 -5.45 9.06 -0.96
C CYS A 34 -6.01 7.63 -0.99
N ALA A 35 -5.18 6.62 -0.71
CA ALA A 35 -5.63 5.23 -0.66
C ALA A 35 -6.61 4.97 0.50
N TYR A 36 -6.33 5.54 1.68
CA TYR A 36 -7.14 5.37 2.89
C TYR A 36 -8.58 5.86 2.73
N GLU A 37 -8.73 7.02 2.06
CA GLU A 37 -10.04 7.63 1.79
C GLU A 37 -10.77 6.90 0.65
N ALA A 38 -10.05 6.52 -0.41
CA ALA A 38 -10.66 5.96 -1.62
C ALA A 38 -10.98 4.45 -1.54
N VAL A 39 -10.34 3.67 -0.66
CA VAL A 39 -10.39 2.19 -0.69
C VAL A 39 -11.81 1.63 -0.69
N GLU A 40 -12.71 2.18 0.12
CA GLU A 40 -14.07 1.65 0.27
C GLU A 40 -14.87 1.78 -1.02
N ASP A 41 -14.91 3.00 -1.58
CA ASP A 41 -15.67 3.28 -2.80
C ASP A 41 -15.01 2.62 -4.01
N PHE A 42 -13.68 2.57 -4.07
CA PHE A 42 -12.94 1.91 -5.14
C PHE A 42 -13.26 0.40 -5.20
N VAL A 43 -13.16 -0.30 -4.06
CA VAL A 43 -13.43 -1.75 -4.03
C VAL A 43 -14.92 -2.03 -4.31
N ARG A 44 -15.82 -1.16 -3.86
CA ARG A 44 -17.26 -1.28 -4.13
C ARG A 44 -17.60 -1.12 -5.61
N GLU A 45 -17.05 -0.09 -6.27
CA GLU A 45 -17.29 0.23 -7.68
C GLU A 45 -16.67 -0.82 -8.60
N HIS A 46 -15.45 -1.27 -8.29
CA HIS A 46 -14.68 -2.18 -9.13
C HIS A 46 -14.74 -3.65 -8.69
N PHE A 47 -15.63 -4.02 -7.77
CA PHE A 47 -15.66 -5.35 -7.15
C PHE A 47 -15.67 -6.50 -8.18
N ASP A 48 -16.45 -6.33 -9.24
CA ASP A 48 -16.70 -7.33 -10.28
C ASP A 48 -15.70 -7.24 -11.44
N ASP A 49 -14.78 -6.25 -11.41
CA ASP A 49 -13.73 -6.12 -12.40
C ASP A 49 -12.70 -7.23 -12.19
N ALA A 50 -12.44 -8.02 -13.24
CA ALA A 50 -11.50 -9.14 -13.21
C ALA A 50 -10.15 -8.87 -12.49
N PRO A 51 -9.45 -7.74 -12.71
CA PRO A 51 -8.21 -7.46 -11.98
C PRO A 51 -8.43 -7.25 -10.47
N VAL A 52 -9.53 -6.60 -10.07
CA VAL A 52 -9.84 -6.32 -8.67
C VAL A 52 -10.36 -7.58 -7.97
N ALA A 53 -11.20 -8.37 -8.62
CA ALA A 53 -11.65 -9.67 -8.12
C ALA A 53 -10.48 -10.61 -7.79
N LYS A 54 -9.42 -10.59 -8.62
CA LYS A 54 -8.19 -11.34 -8.33
C LYS A 54 -7.50 -10.82 -7.06
N ILE A 55 -7.36 -9.50 -6.92
CA ILE A 55 -6.76 -8.87 -5.74
C ILE A 55 -7.59 -9.17 -4.49
N ILE A 56 -8.91 -9.15 -4.56
CA ILE A 56 -9.81 -9.53 -3.45
C ILE A 56 -9.53 -10.99 -3.01
N GLY A 57 -9.34 -11.90 -3.96
CA GLY A 57 -8.93 -13.27 -3.67
C GLY A 57 -7.58 -13.36 -2.95
N ASP A 58 -6.58 -12.62 -3.44
CA ASP A 58 -5.25 -12.55 -2.82
C ASP A 58 -5.35 -11.96 -1.38
N LEU A 59 -6.14 -10.89 -1.19
CA LEU A 59 -6.39 -10.27 0.12
C LEU A 59 -7.13 -11.19 1.10
N ARG A 60 -8.02 -12.05 0.61
CA ARG A 60 -8.68 -13.05 1.47
C ARG A 60 -7.65 -14.02 2.05
N GLN A 61 -6.74 -14.54 1.23
CA GLN A 61 -5.69 -15.43 1.71
C GLN A 61 -4.78 -14.72 2.73
N VAL A 62 -4.34 -13.49 2.43
CA VAL A 62 -3.52 -12.69 3.36
C VAL A 62 -4.24 -12.50 4.69
N SER A 63 -5.54 -12.18 4.65
CA SER A 63 -6.32 -11.96 5.88
C SER A 63 -6.43 -13.21 6.76
N GLU A 64 -6.54 -14.41 6.18
CA GLU A 64 -6.57 -15.68 6.93
C GLU A 64 -5.23 -16.04 7.56
N GLU A 65 -4.13 -15.67 6.92
CA GLU A 65 -2.78 -15.90 7.44
C GLU A 65 -2.47 -14.91 8.56
N GLU A 66 -2.70 -13.62 8.33
CA GLU A 66 -2.35 -12.57 9.29
C GLU A 66 -3.28 -12.49 10.49
N SER A 67 -4.55 -12.87 10.37
CA SER A 67 -5.49 -12.90 11.51
C SER A 67 -5.08 -13.88 12.61
N LYS A 68 -4.16 -14.81 12.32
CA LYS A 68 -3.57 -15.73 13.31
C LYS A 68 -2.61 -15.02 14.26
N SER A 69 -2.01 -13.91 13.82
CA SER A 69 -0.99 -13.15 14.57
C SER A 69 -1.45 -11.75 14.97
N ASP A 70 -2.34 -11.13 14.19
CA ASP A 70 -2.91 -9.81 14.48
C ASP A 70 -4.44 -9.90 14.61
N SER A 71 -4.94 -9.70 15.83
CA SER A 71 -6.38 -9.77 16.12
C SER A 71 -7.18 -8.61 15.54
N ASN A 72 -6.53 -7.57 15.00
CA ASN A 72 -7.22 -6.46 14.33
C ASN A 72 -7.52 -6.78 12.86
N ILE A 73 -6.89 -7.80 12.28
CA ILE A 73 -7.18 -8.24 10.92
C ILE A 73 -8.48 -9.04 10.90
N ARG A 74 -9.39 -8.66 10.02
CA ARG A 74 -10.65 -9.37 9.77
C ARG A 74 -10.46 -10.36 8.63
N VAL A 75 -10.88 -11.60 8.82
CA VAL A 75 -10.93 -12.57 7.72
C VAL A 75 -11.98 -12.11 6.71
N VAL A 76 -11.58 -11.93 5.45
CA VAL A 76 -12.44 -11.35 4.41
C VAL A 76 -13.57 -12.31 4.03
N ARG A 77 -14.81 -11.91 4.31
CA ARG A 77 -16.02 -12.70 4.04
C ARG A 77 -16.38 -12.77 2.55
N GLU A 78 -17.35 -13.64 2.22
CA GLU A 78 -17.75 -13.91 0.83
C GLU A 78 -18.78 -12.94 0.26
N SER A 79 -19.68 -12.42 1.08
CA SER A 79 -20.70 -11.48 0.60
C SER A 79 -20.03 -10.16 0.19
N LYS A 80 -20.54 -9.52 -0.88
CA LYS A 80 -19.94 -8.31 -1.45
C LYS A 80 -19.84 -7.19 -0.42
N GLU A 81 -20.91 -6.92 0.30
CA GLU A 81 -20.98 -5.84 1.28
C GLU A 81 -20.01 -6.08 2.44
N GLU A 82 -19.99 -7.29 3.00
CA GLU A 82 -19.07 -7.62 4.09
C GLU A 82 -17.62 -7.66 3.63
N CYS A 83 -17.37 -8.14 2.41
CA CYS A 83 -16.04 -8.18 1.82
C CYS A 83 -15.46 -6.77 1.66
N VAL A 84 -16.26 -5.82 1.16
CA VAL A 84 -15.87 -4.41 1.06
C VAL A 84 -15.56 -3.84 2.43
N GLU A 85 -16.39 -4.11 3.44
CA GLU A 85 -16.16 -3.65 4.82
C GLU A 85 -14.86 -4.23 5.41
N ASP A 86 -14.61 -5.53 5.24
CA ASP A 86 -13.45 -6.22 5.79
C ASP A 86 -12.14 -5.76 5.12
N ILE A 87 -12.15 -5.64 3.78
CA ILE A 87 -11.00 -5.13 3.02
C ILE A 87 -10.71 -3.68 3.41
N THR A 88 -11.74 -2.84 3.49
CA THR A 88 -11.60 -1.43 3.90
C THR A 88 -10.96 -1.34 5.28
N HIS A 89 -11.42 -2.15 6.24
CA HIS A 89 -10.87 -2.18 7.58
C HIS A 89 -9.39 -2.62 7.57
N ASN A 90 -9.08 -3.73 6.88
CA ASN A 90 -7.71 -4.28 6.86
C ASN A 90 -6.72 -3.34 6.15
N VAL A 91 -7.10 -2.76 5.00
CA VAL A 91 -6.24 -1.83 4.25
C VAL A 91 -5.94 -0.59 5.08
N ARG A 92 -6.94 -0.03 5.76
CA ARG A 92 -6.75 1.11 6.67
C ARG A 92 -5.82 0.74 7.83
N HIS A 93 -5.98 -0.44 8.41
CA HIS A 93 -5.11 -0.94 9.48
C HIS A 93 -3.66 -1.14 9.02
N TRP A 94 -3.43 -1.72 7.85
CA TRP A 94 -2.08 -1.87 7.28
C TRP A 94 -1.41 -0.51 7.05
N ILE A 95 -2.14 0.47 6.51
CA ILE A 95 -1.65 1.84 6.34
C ILE A 95 -1.31 2.47 7.71
N ASP A 96 -2.13 2.26 8.74
CA ASP A 96 -1.90 2.82 10.07
C ASP A 96 -0.70 2.18 10.80
N ILE A 97 -0.36 0.94 10.49
CA ILE A 97 0.89 0.31 10.95
C ILE A 97 2.09 0.92 10.24
N ASP A 98 2.04 1.09 8.92
CA ASP A 98 3.17 1.59 8.12
C ASP A 98 3.44 3.09 8.31
N LYS A 99 2.40 3.87 8.64
CA LYS A 99 2.56 5.28 8.99
C LYS A 99 3.38 5.52 10.25
N LYS A 100 3.39 4.59 11.22
CA LYS A 100 4.07 4.71 12.52
C LYS A 100 5.57 4.55 12.39
#